data_AF-A0A261S0W5-F1
#
_entry.id   AF-A0A261S0W5-F1
#
_cell.length_a   1.000
_cell.length_b   1.000
_cell.length_c   1.000
_cell.angle_alpha   90.00
_cell.angle_beta   90.00
_cell.angle_gamma   90.00
#
_symmetry.space_group_name_H-M   'P 1'
#
loop_
_entity.id
_entity.type
_entity.pdbx_description
1 polymer ?
#
loop_
_entity_poly.entity_id
_entity_poly.type
_entity_poly.pdbx_seq_one_letter_code
_entity_poly.pdbx_strand_id
1 'polypeptide(L)'
;MHGLAVELGAESPLPDAAGADAGAPAPRAGAVETPAAGAAATVEQEFAISTSAGRIHVQNAEGKVIDIGDLLEASHVYGYELDHAALRGRGFPDLGTALRDLAARLTFSFLDASFRAQPDVADEASLHAVSAPAIRVRLSPR
;
A
#
# COMPACT_ATOMS: atom_id res chain seq x y z
N MET A 1 -58.53 19.71 -3.94
CA MET A 1 -58.72 19.11 -2.60
C MET A 1 -57.46 19.41 -1.80
N HIS A 2 -57.61 20.32 -0.83
CA HIS A 2 -56.84 20.58 0.41
C HIS A 2 -55.37 20.11 0.45
N GLY A 3 -54.37 20.97 0.64
CA GLY A 3 -54.31 22.04 1.64
C GLY A 3 -53.74 21.47 2.94
N LEU A 4 -52.58 21.98 3.38
CA LEU A 4 -52.24 22.29 4.77
C LEU A 4 -50.80 22.84 4.80
N ALA A 5 -50.73 24.16 4.95
CA ALA A 5 -49.62 24.87 5.56
C ALA A 5 -49.55 24.50 7.06
N VAL A 6 -48.38 24.67 7.68
CA VAL A 6 -48.21 25.26 9.02
C VAL A 6 -46.73 25.55 9.22
N GLU A 7 -46.45 26.85 9.39
CA GLU A 7 -45.23 27.47 9.93
C GLU A 7 -44.94 27.01 11.36
N LEU A 8 -43.80 27.42 11.92
CA LEU A 8 -43.45 27.64 13.35
C LEU A 8 -41.95 27.32 13.49
N GLY A 9 -41.05 28.18 13.92
CA GLY A 9 -41.11 29.52 14.47
C GLY A 9 -39.67 29.96 14.73
N ALA A 10 -39.42 31.26 14.66
CA ALA A 10 -38.14 31.87 15.01
C ALA A 10 -37.97 31.98 16.54
N GLU A 11 -36.73 32.31 16.91
CA GLU A 11 -36.29 33.06 18.11
C GLU A 11 -35.69 32.28 19.31
N SER A 12 -34.35 32.38 19.41
CA SER A 12 -33.50 32.79 20.58
C SER A 12 -33.60 32.04 21.93
N PRO A 13 -32.62 32.10 22.87
CA PRO A 13 -31.49 33.03 23.00
C PRO A 13 -30.11 32.41 23.38
N LEU A 14 -29.05 33.24 23.30
CA LEU A 14 -27.80 33.09 24.07
C LEU A 14 -28.07 33.35 25.57
N PRO A 15 -27.28 32.75 26.48
CA PRO A 15 -26.31 33.60 27.19
C PRO A 15 -24.94 32.97 27.54
N ASP A 16 -24.02 33.91 27.70
CA ASP A 16 -22.66 33.97 28.24
C ASP A 16 -22.35 33.08 29.48
N ALA A 17 -21.14 32.49 29.54
CA ALA A 17 -20.21 32.68 30.66
C ALA A 17 -18.92 31.85 30.54
N ALA A 18 -17.82 32.59 30.44
CA ALA A 18 -16.57 32.45 31.21
C ALA A 18 -15.80 31.12 31.23
N GLY A 19 -14.60 31.18 30.63
CA GLY A 19 -13.48 30.29 30.89
C GLY A 19 -12.19 30.88 30.33
N ALA A 20 -11.72 31.99 30.90
CA ALA A 20 -10.38 32.50 30.67
C ALA A 20 -9.38 31.70 31.53
N ASP A 21 -8.32 31.17 30.92
CA ASP A 21 -7.02 31.16 31.58
C ASP A 21 -5.88 31.33 30.57
N ALA A 22 -4.90 32.08 31.00
CA ALA A 22 -3.86 32.72 30.23
C ALA A 22 -2.69 31.78 29.91
N GLY A 23 -1.93 32.10 28.84
CA GLY A 23 -0.60 31.52 28.65
C GLY A 23 -0.06 31.59 27.22
N ALA A 24 0.36 32.78 26.76
CA ALA A 24 1.45 32.88 25.78
C ALA A 24 2.79 32.51 26.48
N PRO A 25 3.90 32.12 25.80
CA PRO A 25 4.25 32.45 24.40
C PRO A 25 4.95 31.32 23.58
N ALA A 26 5.08 31.52 22.27
CA ALA A 26 6.09 30.89 21.42
C ALA A 26 7.45 31.64 21.55
N PRO A 27 8.55 31.26 20.88
CA PRO A 27 8.97 29.99 20.28
C PRO A 27 10.36 29.53 20.79
N ARG A 28 10.78 28.27 20.56
CA ARG A 28 12.21 27.98 20.41
C ARG A 28 12.48 26.72 19.60
N ALA A 29 13.44 26.89 18.70
CA ALA A 29 13.99 25.91 17.78
C ALA A 29 14.59 24.68 18.46
N GLY A 30 14.63 23.58 17.70
CA GLY A 30 15.28 22.32 18.06
C GLY A 30 14.26 21.33 18.62
N ALA A 31 13.96 20.19 18.03
CA ALA A 31 14.68 19.40 17.04
C ALA A 31 13.67 19.08 15.93
N VAL A 32 14.04 19.19 14.65
CA VAL A 32 14.40 17.99 13.88
C VAL A 32 14.25 16.75 14.74
N GLU A 33 13.03 16.23 14.84
CA GLU A 33 12.85 14.80 15.04
C GLU A 33 13.44 14.17 13.78
N THR A 34 14.77 14.08 13.74
CA THR A 34 15.43 12.90 13.20
C THR A 34 14.69 11.78 13.91
N PRO A 35 13.89 10.94 13.24
CA PRO A 35 13.51 9.71 13.89
C PRO A 35 14.86 9.08 14.23
N ALA A 36 15.17 9.11 15.53
CA ALA A 36 16.22 8.32 16.11
C ALA A 36 16.10 6.95 15.48
N ALA A 37 17.23 6.37 15.11
CA ALA A 37 17.35 4.96 14.81
C ALA A 37 16.81 4.18 16.03
N GLY A 38 15.50 4.11 16.11
CA GLY A 38 14.73 3.36 17.08
C GLY A 38 14.93 1.93 16.63
N ALA A 39 15.48 1.14 17.53
CA ALA A 39 15.61 -0.30 17.42
C ALA A 39 14.52 -0.83 16.51
N ALA A 40 14.93 -1.31 15.33
CA ALA A 40 14.03 -1.78 14.29
C ALA A 40 13.08 -2.78 14.92
N ALA A 41 11.88 -2.30 15.31
CA ALA A 41 10.78 -3.18 15.62
C ALA A 41 10.63 -3.99 14.35
N THR A 42 10.78 -5.31 14.46
CA THR A 42 10.62 -6.22 13.35
C THR A 42 9.14 -6.21 12.96
N VAL A 43 8.72 -5.13 12.31
CA VAL A 43 7.35 -4.94 11.86
C VAL A 43 7.21 -5.82 10.63
N GLU A 44 6.33 -6.81 10.70
CA GLU A 44 5.91 -7.56 9.52
C GLU A 44 5.39 -6.56 8.48
N GLN A 45 6.10 -6.42 7.37
CA GLN A 45 5.66 -5.56 6.29
C GLN A 45 4.67 -6.34 5.42
N GLU A 46 3.51 -5.73 5.17
CA GLU A 46 2.55 -6.22 4.19
C GLU A 46 2.98 -5.74 2.80
N PHE A 47 3.05 -6.68 1.86
CA PHE A 47 3.30 -6.43 0.46
C PHE A 47 2.14 -6.98 -0.36
N ALA A 48 1.67 -6.23 -1.36
CA ALA A 48 0.67 -6.69 -2.30
C ALA A 48 1.33 -7.02 -3.64
N ILE A 49 1.19 -8.26 -4.09
CA ILE A 49 1.72 -8.76 -5.36
C ILE A 49 0.56 -8.78 -6.35
N SER A 50 0.72 -8.06 -7.45
CA SER A 50 -0.28 -7.90 -8.50
C SER A 50 0.36 -8.16 -9.85
N THR A 51 -0.45 -8.50 -10.85
CA THR A 51 0.03 -8.66 -12.22
C THR A 51 -0.75 -7.78 -13.16
N SER A 52 -0.04 -6.96 -13.94
CA SER A 52 -0.63 -5.99 -14.87
C SER A 52 0.10 -6.07 -16.19
N ALA A 53 -0.63 -6.18 -17.30
CA ALA A 53 -0.05 -6.24 -18.65
C ALA A 53 1.08 -7.28 -18.85
N GLY A 54 1.01 -8.43 -18.17
CA GLY A 54 2.05 -9.47 -18.26
C GLY A 54 3.30 -9.20 -17.41
N ARG A 55 3.28 -8.17 -16.58
CA ARG A 55 4.34 -7.84 -15.60
C ARG A 55 3.89 -8.16 -14.18
N ILE A 56 4.85 -8.46 -13.32
CA ILE A 56 4.62 -8.73 -11.90
C ILE A 56 5.08 -7.53 -11.11
N HIS A 57 4.11 -6.91 -10.44
CA HIS A 57 4.31 -5.74 -9.62
C HIS A 57 4.17 -6.09 -8.14
N VAL A 58 4.99 -5.45 -7.32
CA VAL A 58 4.89 -5.54 -5.86
C VAL A 58 4.72 -4.16 -5.27
N GLN A 59 3.67 -4.00 -4.48
CA GLN A 59 3.38 -2.80 -3.70
C GLN A 59 3.79 -3.01 -2.24
N ASN A 60 4.47 -2.04 -1.63
CA ASN A 60 4.73 -2.03 -0.18
C ASN A 60 3.61 -1.31 0.59
N ALA A 61 3.66 -1.36 1.92
CA ALA A 61 2.69 -0.67 2.79
C ALA A 61 2.69 0.87 2.64
N GLU A 62 3.76 1.46 2.11
CA GLU A 62 3.85 2.89 1.83
C GLU A 62 3.15 3.28 0.52
N GLY A 63 2.70 2.30 -0.27
CA GLY A 63 2.06 2.49 -1.56
C GLY A 63 3.03 2.52 -2.74
N LYS A 64 4.34 2.44 -2.49
CA LYS A 64 5.37 2.32 -3.55
C LYS A 64 5.18 1.00 -4.27
N VAL A 65 5.18 1.03 -5.61
CA VAL A 65 5.08 -0.15 -6.46
C VAL A 65 6.35 -0.28 -7.28
N ILE A 66 6.87 -1.50 -7.37
CA ILE A 66 8.00 -1.82 -8.23
C ILE A 66 7.64 -2.96 -9.17
N ASP A 67 8.23 -2.95 -10.35
CA ASP A 67 8.28 -4.12 -11.21
C ASP A 67 9.38 -5.07 -10.71
N ILE A 68 9.06 -6.36 -10.61
CA ILE A 68 10.01 -7.39 -10.15
C ILE A 68 10.31 -8.43 -11.23
N GLY A 69 9.57 -8.42 -12.33
CA GLY A 69 9.78 -9.33 -13.46
C GLY A 69 8.51 -9.58 -14.27
N ASP A 70 8.58 -10.63 -15.08
CA ASP A 70 7.58 -10.94 -16.10
C ASP A 70 6.69 -12.13 -15.70
N LEU A 71 5.39 -11.99 -15.98
CA LEU A 71 4.41 -13.07 -15.91
C LEU A 71 4.36 -13.76 -17.28
N LEU A 72 4.68 -15.05 -17.27
CA LEU A 72 4.64 -15.89 -18.46
C LEU A 72 3.29 -16.63 -18.49
N GLU A 73 2.48 -16.41 -19.52
CA GLU A 73 1.28 -17.20 -19.78
C GLU A 73 1.45 -17.94 -21.12
N ALA A 74 1.41 -19.27 -21.10
CA ALA A 74 1.53 -20.08 -22.31
C ALA A 74 0.56 -21.28 -22.24
N SER A 75 -0.33 -21.39 -23.23
CA SER A 75 -1.22 -22.57 -23.38
C SER A 75 -1.99 -22.95 -22.11
N HIS A 76 -2.61 -21.97 -21.44
CA HIS A 76 -3.31 -22.13 -20.15
C HIS A 76 -2.41 -22.55 -18.97
N VAL A 77 -1.09 -22.40 -19.11
CA VAL A 77 -0.12 -22.61 -18.05
C VAL A 77 0.48 -21.28 -17.66
N TYR A 78 0.45 -20.98 -16.37
CA TYR A 78 1.05 -19.80 -15.79
C TYR A 78 2.48 -20.09 -15.33
N GLY A 79 3.31 -19.06 -15.44
CA GLY A 79 4.67 -19.02 -14.96
C GLY A 79 5.07 -17.59 -14.65
N TYR A 80 6.20 -17.45 -13.99
CA TYR A 80 6.79 -16.18 -13.62
C TYR A 80 8.31 -16.27 -13.75
N GLU A 81 8.93 -15.17 -14.08
CA GLU A 81 10.37 -15.02 -14.13
C GLU A 81 10.75 -13.67 -13.55
N LEU A 82 11.56 -13.67 -12.49
CA LEU A 82 12.00 -12.44 -11.85
C LEU A 82 13.30 -11.99 -12.53
N ASP A 83 13.39 -10.71 -12.88
CA ASP A 83 14.64 -10.17 -13.44
C ASP A 83 15.73 -10.04 -12.38
N HIS A 84 15.32 -9.70 -11.15
CA HIS A 84 16.25 -9.42 -10.06
C HIS A 84 16.58 -10.61 -9.18
N ALA A 85 15.83 -11.71 -9.32
CA ALA A 85 16.13 -12.97 -8.66
C ALA A 85 16.29 -14.05 -9.72
N ALA A 86 17.21 -15.01 -9.51
CA ALA A 86 17.27 -16.22 -10.35
C ALA A 86 16.08 -17.18 -10.07
N LEU A 87 14.91 -16.61 -9.81
CA LEU A 87 13.73 -17.23 -9.27
C LEU A 87 12.67 -17.24 -10.37
N ARG A 88 12.35 -18.45 -10.81
CA ARG A 88 11.39 -18.70 -11.87
C ARG A 88 10.51 -19.87 -11.48
N GLY A 89 9.24 -19.78 -11.82
CA GLY A 89 8.26 -20.84 -11.63
C GLY A 89 7.45 -20.99 -12.91
N ARG A 90 7.16 -22.22 -13.33
CA ARG A 90 6.36 -22.52 -14.53
C ARG A 90 5.58 -23.81 -14.26
N GLY A 91 4.53 -24.04 -15.04
CA GLY A 91 3.72 -25.25 -14.88
C GLY A 91 2.56 -25.08 -13.90
N PHE A 92 2.14 -23.84 -13.61
CA PHE A 92 1.00 -23.61 -12.72
C PHE A 92 -0.31 -23.63 -13.49
N PRO A 93 -1.37 -24.28 -12.94
CA PRO A 93 -2.68 -24.35 -13.58
C PRO A 93 -3.40 -22.99 -13.58
N ASP A 94 -3.08 -22.12 -12.62
CA ASP A 94 -3.73 -20.83 -12.43
C ASP A 94 -2.74 -19.77 -11.92
N LEU A 95 -3.00 -18.51 -12.26
CA LEU A 95 -2.24 -17.35 -11.79
C LEU A 95 -2.12 -17.32 -10.26
N GLY A 96 -3.21 -17.60 -9.54
CA GLY A 96 -3.20 -17.60 -8.08
C GLY A 96 -2.21 -18.60 -7.49
N THR A 97 -2.04 -19.78 -8.10
CA THR A 97 -1.07 -20.79 -7.66
C THR A 97 0.36 -20.32 -7.93
N ALA A 98 0.61 -19.74 -9.10
CA ALA A 98 1.90 -19.16 -9.46
C ALA A 98 2.32 -18.05 -8.48
N LEU A 99 1.39 -17.13 -8.18
CA LEU A 99 1.63 -16.03 -7.25
C LEU A 99 1.82 -16.51 -5.80
N ARG A 100 1.12 -17.57 -5.36
CA ARG A 100 1.35 -18.17 -4.04
C ARG A 100 2.72 -18.81 -3.90
N ASP A 101 3.20 -19.51 -4.93
CA ASP A 101 4.54 -20.08 -4.93
C ASP A 101 5.62 -18.98 -4.98
N LEU A 102 5.39 -17.93 -5.78
CA LEU A 102 6.23 -16.73 -5.80
C LEU A 102 6.30 -16.08 -4.41
N ALA A 103 5.13 -15.80 -3.81
CA ALA A 103 4.99 -15.26 -2.47
C ALA A 103 5.76 -16.05 -1.41
N ALA A 104 5.73 -17.39 -1.49
CA ALA A 104 6.43 -18.27 -0.55
C ALA A 104 7.95 -18.25 -0.70
N ARG A 105 8.45 -17.84 -1.88
CA ARG A 105 9.88 -17.77 -2.18
C ARG A 105 10.46 -16.35 -2.05
N LEU A 106 9.60 -15.34 -2.07
CA LEU A 106 9.99 -13.96 -1.83
C LEU A 106 10.42 -13.76 -0.38
N THR A 107 11.44 -12.92 -0.19
CA THR A 107 11.96 -12.56 1.13
C THR A 107 11.95 -11.05 1.29
N PHE A 108 11.87 -10.58 2.53
CA PHE A 108 11.90 -9.15 2.83
C PHE A 108 13.16 -8.48 2.26
N SER A 109 14.33 -9.07 2.48
CA SER A 109 15.61 -8.51 2.02
C SER A 109 15.70 -8.35 0.51
N PHE A 110 15.08 -9.26 -0.24
CA PHE A 110 14.97 -9.14 -1.69
C PHE A 110 14.11 -7.95 -2.08
N LEU A 111 12.91 -7.84 -1.50
CA LEU A 111 12.00 -6.74 -1.81
C LEU A 111 12.61 -5.39 -1.40
N ASP A 112 13.19 -5.26 -0.21
CA ASP A 112 13.86 -4.02 0.24
C ASP A 112 14.96 -3.59 -0.76
N ALA A 113 15.80 -4.53 -1.19
CA ALA A 113 16.84 -4.26 -2.17
C ALA A 113 16.24 -3.83 -3.52
N SER A 114 15.20 -4.51 -4.01
CA SER A 114 14.49 -4.15 -5.24
C SER A 114 13.82 -2.78 -5.12
N PHE A 115 13.21 -2.46 -3.98
CA PHE A 115 12.57 -1.15 -3.75
C PHE A 115 13.57 0.00 -3.78
N ARG A 116 14.82 -0.22 -3.36
CA ARG A 116 15.91 0.75 -3.45
C ARG A 116 16.51 0.84 -4.85
N ALA A 117 16.56 -0.26 -5.59
CA ALA A 117 17.15 -0.34 -6.92
C ALA A 117 16.18 0.11 -8.03
N GLN A 118 14.87 -0.09 -7.85
CA GLN A 118 13.85 0.15 -8.85
C GLN A 118 13.11 1.47 -8.62
N PRO A 119 12.74 2.17 -9.70
CA PRO A 119 11.86 3.33 -9.63
C PRO A 119 10.48 2.93 -9.13
N ASP A 120 9.72 3.91 -8.63
CA ASP A 120 8.30 3.71 -8.35
C ASP A 120 7.51 3.70 -9.67
N VAL A 121 6.76 2.63 -9.92
CA VAL A 121 5.90 2.44 -11.10
C VAL A 121 4.42 2.34 -10.71
N ALA A 122 4.04 2.90 -9.56
CA ALA A 122 2.69 2.79 -9.02
C ALA A 122 1.64 3.40 -9.96
N ASP A 123 1.97 4.52 -10.60
CA ASP A 123 1.08 5.21 -11.53
C ASP A 123 0.80 4.34 -12.77
N GLU A 124 1.85 3.82 -13.43
CA GLU A 124 1.73 2.93 -14.58
C GLU A 124 1.04 1.60 -14.24
N ALA A 125 1.40 1.00 -13.11
CA ALA A 125 0.79 -0.24 -12.64
C ALA A 125 -0.70 -0.07 -12.34
N SER A 126 -1.12 1.11 -11.84
CA SER A 126 -2.52 1.44 -11.56
C SER A 126 -3.33 1.69 -12.83
N LEU A 127 -2.73 2.35 -13.83
CA LEU A 127 -3.36 2.55 -15.14
C LEU A 127 -3.61 1.22 -15.86
N HIS A 128 -2.70 0.27 -15.67
CA HIS A 128 -2.78 -1.07 -16.24
C HIS A 128 -3.32 -2.13 -15.27
N ALA A 129 -3.81 -1.73 -14.09
CA ALA A 129 -4.43 -2.61 -13.13
C ALA A 129 -5.77 -3.08 -13.71
N VAL A 130 -5.72 -4.14 -14.50
CA VAL A 130 -6.88 -4.96 -14.80
C VAL A 130 -7.36 -5.54 -13.46
N SER A 131 -8.64 -5.91 -13.34
CA SER A 131 -9.19 -6.55 -12.13
C SER A 131 -8.60 -7.95 -11.91
N ALA A 132 -7.28 -8.02 -11.75
CA ALA A 132 -6.48 -9.19 -11.51
C ALA A 132 -6.38 -9.37 -9.99
N PRO A 133 -6.49 -10.61 -9.49
CA PRO A 133 -6.40 -10.88 -8.07
C PRO A 133 -5.00 -10.53 -7.54
N ALA A 134 -4.93 -9.51 -6.69
CA ALA A 134 -3.72 -9.18 -5.93
C ALA A 134 -3.61 -10.09 -4.71
N ILE A 135 -2.44 -10.68 -4.47
CA ILE A 135 -2.15 -11.47 -3.27
C ILE A 135 -1.37 -10.63 -2.29
N ARG A 136 -1.85 -10.56 -1.04
CA ARG A 136 -1.12 -9.90 0.04
C ARG A 136 -0.30 -10.89 0.82
N VAL A 137 0.95 -10.54 1.05
CA VAL A 137 1.93 -11.34 1.78
C VAL A 137 2.49 -10.50 2.92
N ARG A 138 2.69 -11.11 4.08
CA ARG A 138 3.36 -10.48 5.21
C ARG A 138 4.74 -11.09 5.35
N LEU A 139 5.76 -10.25 5.26
CA LEU A 139 7.15 -10.66 5.35
C LEU A 139 7.81 -9.88 6.48
N SER A 140 8.48 -10.59 7.38
CA SER A 140 9.23 -9.99 8.47
C SER A 140 10.68 -9.71 8.03
N PRO A 141 11.25 -8.53 8.31
CA PRO A 141 12.69 -8.30 8.17
C PRO A 141 13.44 -9.22 9.14
N ARG A 142 14.12 -10.26 8.63
CA ARG A 142 14.77 -11.27 9.47
C ARG A 142 16.21 -10.91 9.82
#